data_AF-A0A933FJ53-F1
#
_entry.id   AF-A0A933FJ53-F1
#
_cell.length_a   1.000
_cell.length_b   1.000
_cell.length_c   1.000
_cell.angle_alpha   90.00
_cell.angle_beta   90.00
_cell.angle_gamma   90.00
#
_symmetry.space_group_name_H-M   'P 1'
#
loop_
_entity.id
_entity.type
_entity.pdbx_description
1 polymer ?
#
loop_
_entity_poly.entity_id
_entity_poly.type
_entity_poly.pdbx_seq_one_letter_code
_entity_poly.pdbx_strand_id
1 'polypeptide(L)'
;MQYLKISNKGTVNRLLLEYIGLSTRRDNPGDTTVIGEKGSGSKLATIGALRLGLELTISSHDASGPYRLSFEQKEMDVDGRRFHEIYFVYSSPDAADPEKTVVTRKASSRMIESFQGWDQPIGDDDLKAFKAVREFICNAYDNDKSFVTGPAGISAQSAPGETAVYLKFTEDLKHILVHPSRYFKFMAPGVQLVFGAQGIGQIYRKSDPDKTRLFLLGVLADCSADKRRTSIFDYSLDKKSLLSEERILVDQNAYDHELGRLLGQLSDPTLCKIILANVELGKAPLEAHLMWYISDMSQASKAAWLEAARDLFGDKIAVADDGKDAAMINENAKQIHGYRLVAHNHYGPRRFLKYLGFPGAADVLRFGEFDIVPYGEFDRASQDRFMAAFRLFAINNPAAVKLPIYFFLPKDERMARLLGFAGIGDRAFKEMWIAAKSATELPPMRSLFETLMHEARHCRTGKGDIDRAFIDRADQEIAEIAFREDGHIAFGDEGLVPPRGSGLAKPVFGPIETRRQELRSAGITKIPEYRRK
;
A
#
# COMPACT_ATOMS: atom_id res chain seq x y z
N MET A 1 9.33 8.18 49.15
CA MET A 1 8.49 8.18 47.93
C MET A 1 9.40 8.43 46.74
N GLN A 2 9.27 7.66 45.66
CA GLN A 2 10.18 7.74 44.51
C GLN A 2 9.53 8.54 43.39
N TYR A 3 10.32 9.41 42.76
CA TYR A 3 9.90 10.26 41.64
C TYR A 3 10.77 9.94 40.43
N LEU A 4 10.23 10.10 39.23
CA LEU A 4 11.02 10.22 38.02
C LEU A 4 11.60 11.64 37.99
N LYS A 5 12.92 11.76 38.10
CA LYS A 5 13.64 13.01 37.85
C LYS A 5 14.01 13.08 36.38
N ILE A 6 13.70 14.20 35.73
CA ILE A 6 14.18 14.59 34.40
C ILE A 6 14.95 15.90 34.58
N SER A 7 16.23 15.94 34.26
CA SER A 7 17.06 17.15 34.45
C SER A 7 17.95 17.46 33.27
N ASN A 8 18.09 18.74 32.97
CA ASN A 8 18.92 19.27 31.89
C ASN A 8 19.68 20.52 32.35
N LYS A 9 20.81 20.81 31.71
CA LYS A 9 21.45 22.13 31.82
C LYS A 9 20.51 23.19 31.28
N GLY A 10 20.55 24.39 31.86
CA GLY A 10 19.70 25.52 31.53
C GLY A 10 18.70 25.86 32.63
N THR A 11 18.19 27.10 32.59
CA THR A 11 17.22 27.63 33.55
C THR A 11 15.95 28.06 32.83
N VAL A 12 14.79 27.83 33.43
CA VAL A 12 13.50 28.30 32.94
C VAL A 12 12.93 29.40 33.84
N ASN A 13 12.51 30.52 33.23
CA ASN A 13 11.78 31.57 33.92
C ASN A 13 10.41 31.06 34.37
N ARG A 14 10.02 31.26 35.63
CA ARG A 14 8.75 30.73 36.16
C ARG A 14 7.51 31.19 35.38
N LEU A 15 7.53 32.40 34.81
CA LEU A 15 6.43 32.93 34.02
C LEU A 15 6.19 32.13 32.72
N LEU A 16 7.24 31.48 32.18
CA LEU A 16 7.12 30.57 31.03
C LEU A 16 6.35 29.29 31.37
N LEU A 17 6.14 28.97 32.65
CA LEU A 17 5.33 27.83 33.10
C LEU A 17 3.87 28.27 33.36
N GLU A 18 3.65 29.55 33.64
CA GLU A 18 2.35 30.13 34.01
C GLU A 18 1.48 30.59 32.83
N TYR A 19 2.08 31.13 31.76
CA TYR A 19 1.31 31.72 30.67
C TYR A 19 1.25 30.82 29.44
N ILE A 20 0.03 30.48 29.01
CA ILE A 20 -0.20 29.72 27.77
C ILE A 20 0.17 30.60 26.58
N GLY A 21 0.92 30.05 25.63
CA GLY A 21 1.38 30.76 24.43
C GLY A 21 2.75 31.42 24.57
N LEU A 22 3.25 31.63 25.79
CA LEU A 22 4.60 32.13 26.03
C LEU A 22 5.61 30.97 25.94
N SER A 23 6.58 31.11 25.04
CA SER A 23 7.59 30.07 24.75
C SER A 23 8.83 30.67 24.14
N THR A 24 9.98 30.08 24.45
CA THR A 24 11.29 30.40 23.86
C THR A 24 11.55 29.67 22.54
N ARG A 25 10.58 28.88 22.05
CA ARG A 25 10.76 27.93 20.93
C ARG A 25 9.85 28.18 19.72
N ARG A 26 9.08 29.26 19.72
CA ARG A 26 8.14 29.59 18.62
C ARG A 26 8.82 30.30 17.44
N ASP A 27 10.05 30.76 17.61
CA ASP A 27 10.66 31.72 16.68
C ASP A 27 11.17 31.07 15.38
N ASN A 28 11.25 29.74 15.32
CA ASN A 28 11.69 29.02 14.12
C ASN A 28 10.91 27.72 13.87
N PRO A 29 9.71 27.78 13.27
CA PRO A 29 8.90 26.59 13.01
C PRO A 29 9.55 25.60 12.02
N GLY A 30 10.51 26.05 11.20
CA GLY A 30 11.23 25.21 10.24
C GLY A 30 12.39 24.40 10.84
N ASP A 31 12.77 24.66 12.10
CA ASP A 31 13.89 23.98 12.74
C ASP A 31 13.51 22.54 13.14
N THR A 32 13.91 21.56 12.34
CA THR A 32 13.68 20.14 12.61
C THR A 32 14.57 19.56 13.71
N THR A 33 15.53 20.32 14.26
CA THR A 33 16.43 19.85 15.33
C THR A 33 15.81 19.94 16.73
N VAL A 34 14.74 20.73 16.86
CA VAL A 34 13.97 20.92 18.09
C VAL A 34 12.66 20.14 17.99
N ILE A 35 12.26 19.37 18.99
CA ILE A 35 11.00 18.62 18.99
C ILE A 35 9.81 19.55 19.31
N GLY A 36 9.97 20.42 20.31
CA GLY A 36 8.90 21.32 20.79
C GLY A 36 8.74 22.58 19.93
N GLU A 37 7.49 22.90 19.54
CA GLU A 37 7.18 24.09 18.70
C GLU A 37 6.02 24.93 19.28
N LYS A 38 4.94 24.31 19.78
CA LYS A 38 3.70 25.05 20.11
C LYS A 38 3.76 25.89 21.39
N GLY A 39 4.76 25.69 22.25
CA GLY A 39 4.98 26.52 23.44
C GLY A 39 4.00 26.36 24.60
N SER A 40 2.82 25.80 24.33
CA SER A 40 1.79 25.41 25.28
C SER A 40 2.04 24.04 25.93
N GLY A 41 2.80 23.16 25.27
CA GLY A 41 2.90 21.74 25.59
C GLY A 41 3.12 21.45 27.07
N SER A 42 4.18 22.01 27.69
CA SER A 42 4.50 21.74 29.10
C SER A 42 3.36 22.07 30.07
N LYS A 43 2.55 23.05 29.72
CA LYS A 43 1.43 23.55 30.54
C LYS A 43 0.22 22.64 30.42
N LEU A 44 -0.03 22.14 29.22
CA LEU A 44 -1.09 21.16 28.95
C LEU A 44 -0.72 19.79 29.55
N ALA A 45 0.57 19.40 29.42
CA ALA A 45 1.14 18.21 30.05
C ALA A 45 1.02 18.24 31.58
N THR A 46 1.22 19.40 32.22
CA THR A 46 0.95 19.57 33.66
C THR A 46 -0.48 19.24 34.01
N ILE A 47 -1.47 19.76 33.26
CA ILE A 47 -2.89 19.50 33.55
C ILE A 47 -3.21 18.01 33.38
N GLY A 48 -2.71 17.39 32.31
CA GLY A 48 -2.85 15.94 32.09
C GLY A 48 -2.22 15.10 33.21
N ALA A 49 -1.01 15.48 33.66
CA ALA A 49 -0.34 14.82 34.78
C ALA A 49 -1.18 14.88 36.07
N LEU A 50 -1.71 16.06 36.40
CA LEU A 50 -2.51 16.26 37.60
C LEU A 50 -3.82 15.46 37.57
N ARG A 51 -4.48 15.31 36.41
CA ARG A 51 -5.66 14.44 36.25
C ARG A 51 -5.36 12.97 36.49
N LEU A 52 -4.19 12.52 36.07
CA LEU A 52 -3.73 11.15 36.27
C LEU A 52 -3.25 10.90 37.71
N GLY A 53 -3.39 11.88 38.61
CA GLY A 53 -2.91 11.78 39.98
C GLY A 53 -1.37 11.77 40.08
N LEU A 54 -0.67 12.22 39.04
CA LEU A 54 0.78 12.37 39.06
C LEU A 54 1.12 13.67 39.79
N GLU A 55 1.79 13.55 40.93
CA GLU A 55 2.40 14.72 41.56
C GLU A 55 3.52 15.22 40.66
N LEU A 56 3.50 16.52 40.37
CA LEU A 56 4.48 17.20 39.54
C LEU A 56 5.17 18.30 40.35
N THR A 57 6.48 18.36 40.27
CA THR A 57 7.30 19.45 40.79
C THR A 57 8.32 19.86 39.74
N ILE A 58 8.54 21.15 39.57
CA ILE A 58 9.60 21.71 38.72
C ILE A 58 10.52 22.54 39.60
N SER A 59 11.83 22.38 39.51
CA SER A 59 12.81 23.22 40.20
C SER A 59 13.80 23.80 39.20
N SER A 60 14.02 25.10 39.29
CA SER A 60 14.83 25.89 38.35
C SER A 60 15.26 27.22 39.00
N HIS A 61 15.96 28.05 38.25
CA HIS A 61 16.32 29.41 38.62
C HIS A 61 15.73 30.41 37.63
N ASP A 62 15.54 31.65 38.08
CA ASP A 62 15.30 32.80 37.22
C ASP A 62 15.91 34.07 37.82
N ALA A 63 15.56 35.25 37.29
CA ALA A 63 16.09 36.53 37.77
C ALA A 63 15.74 36.82 39.24
N SER A 64 14.74 36.15 39.80
CA SER A 64 14.36 36.25 41.22
C SER A 64 14.99 35.16 42.09
N GLY A 65 15.92 34.36 41.54
CA GLY A 65 16.65 33.31 42.25
C GLY A 65 16.11 31.89 42.03
N PRO A 66 16.57 30.91 42.82
CA PRO A 66 16.07 29.53 42.75
C PRO A 66 14.60 29.46 43.17
N TYR A 67 13.85 28.60 42.51
CA TYR A 67 12.49 28.29 42.88
C TYR A 67 12.16 26.82 42.62
N ARG A 68 11.19 26.35 43.39
CA ARG A 68 10.50 25.10 43.18
C ARG A 68 9.02 25.40 43.01
N LEU A 69 8.44 24.94 41.92
CA LEU A 69 7.03 25.03 41.58
C LEU A 69 6.37 23.67 41.78
N SER A 70 5.30 23.65 42.55
CA SER A 70 4.37 22.52 42.69
C SER A 70 2.93 22.99 42.47
N PHE A 71 1.99 22.07 42.48
CA PHE A 71 0.60 22.36 42.12
C PHE A 71 -0.35 21.86 43.19
N GLU A 72 -1.27 22.72 43.61
CA GLU A 72 -2.41 22.39 44.47
C GLU A 72 -3.70 22.47 43.64
N GLN A 73 -4.71 21.68 43.99
CA GLN A 73 -6.03 21.70 43.36
C GLN A 73 -7.06 22.10 44.41
N LYS A 74 -7.94 23.04 44.07
CA LYS A 74 -9.02 23.48 44.96
C LYS A 74 -10.35 23.39 44.25
N GLU A 75 -11.30 22.68 44.86
CA GLU A 75 -12.68 22.63 44.37
C GLU A 75 -13.30 24.03 44.45
N MET A 76 -13.98 24.42 43.38
CA MET A 76 -14.75 25.65 43.28
C MET A 76 -16.14 25.35 42.73
N ASP A 77 -17.13 26.10 43.19
CA ASP A 77 -18.48 26.08 42.65
C ASP A 77 -18.71 27.38 41.87
N VAL A 78 -19.05 27.25 40.58
CA VAL A 78 -19.45 28.36 39.71
C VAL A 78 -20.83 28.04 39.16
N ASP A 79 -21.85 28.74 39.65
CA ASP A 79 -23.25 28.59 39.25
C ASP A 79 -23.77 27.14 39.35
N GLY A 80 -23.43 26.43 40.43
CA GLY A 80 -23.84 25.05 40.68
C GLY A 80 -23.01 24.00 39.92
N ARG A 81 -21.94 24.41 39.22
CA ARG A 81 -20.99 23.52 38.56
C ARG A 81 -19.70 23.48 39.34
N ARG A 82 -19.28 22.28 39.73
CA ARG A 82 -18.02 22.05 40.43
C ARG A 82 -16.87 21.91 39.43
N PHE A 83 -15.80 22.63 39.68
CA PHE A 83 -14.54 22.56 38.94
C PHE A 83 -13.36 22.55 39.91
N HIS A 84 -12.17 22.20 39.45
CA HIS A 84 -10.96 22.32 40.27
C HIS A 84 -10.01 23.37 39.69
N GLU A 85 -9.82 24.45 40.43
CA GLU A 85 -8.85 25.48 40.12
C GLU A 85 -7.44 24.99 40.49
N ILE A 86 -6.48 25.23 39.61
CA ILE A 86 -5.07 24.89 39.84
C ILE A 86 -4.38 26.08 40.51
N TYR A 87 -3.65 25.82 41.59
CA TYR A 87 -2.80 26.80 42.25
C TYR A 87 -1.33 26.50 41.97
N PHE A 88 -0.58 27.51 41.54
CA PHE A 88 0.87 27.47 41.49
C PHE A 88 1.43 27.70 42.90
N VAL A 89 2.18 26.74 43.41
CA VAL A 89 2.80 26.80 44.74
C VAL A 89 4.31 26.90 44.56
N TYR A 90 4.83 28.10 44.77
CA TYR A 90 6.25 28.40 44.70
C TYR A 90 6.89 28.27 46.06
N SER A 91 8.03 27.59 46.14
CA SER A 91 8.89 27.57 47.31
C SER A 91 10.32 27.97 46.93
N SER A 92 10.89 28.94 47.64
CA SER A 92 12.27 29.41 47.46
C SER A 92 12.93 29.63 48.82
N PRO A 93 14.27 29.60 48.91
CA PRO A 93 14.98 30.05 50.11
C PRO A 93 14.63 31.51 50.41
N ASP A 94 14.55 31.87 51.69
CA ASP A 94 14.41 33.26 52.12
C ASP A 94 15.73 34.01 51.83
N ALA A 95 15.62 35.23 51.30
CA ALA A 95 16.78 36.04 50.96
C ALA A 95 17.58 36.49 52.21
N ALA A 96 16.92 36.64 53.35
CA ALA A 96 17.54 37.01 54.62
C ALA A 96 17.99 35.80 55.45
N ASP A 97 17.38 34.63 55.23
CA ASP A 97 17.68 33.40 55.97
C ASP A 97 17.54 32.16 55.05
N PRO A 98 18.61 31.76 54.34
CA PRO A 98 18.54 30.68 53.34
C PRO A 98 18.08 29.31 53.88
N GLU A 99 18.10 29.10 55.19
CA GLU A 99 17.58 27.89 55.85
C GLU A 99 16.04 27.90 55.93
N LYS A 100 15.41 29.08 55.82
CA LYS A 100 13.95 29.22 55.75
C LYS A 100 13.46 29.13 54.31
N THR A 101 12.32 28.45 54.13
CA THR A 101 11.63 28.37 52.85
C THR A 101 10.43 29.31 52.85
N VAL A 102 10.40 30.25 51.91
CA VAL A 102 9.24 31.10 51.62
C VAL A 102 8.31 30.37 50.66
N VAL A 103 7.03 30.27 50.98
CA VAL A 103 6.01 29.64 50.13
C VAL A 103 4.98 30.66 49.67
N THR A 104 4.82 30.79 48.36
CA THR A 104 3.85 31.69 47.74
C THR A 104 2.84 30.88 46.92
N ARG A 105 1.55 31.16 47.10
CA ARG A 105 0.46 30.54 46.33
C ARG A 105 -0.14 31.55 45.37
N LYS A 106 -0.31 31.14 44.11
CA LYS A 106 -0.94 31.95 43.06
C LYS A 106 -2.01 31.13 42.35
N ALA A 107 -3.25 31.61 42.36
CA ALA A 107 -4.33 31.01 41.59
C ALA A 107 -4.01 31.07 40.08
N SER A 108 -4.25 29.98 39.38
CA SER A 108 -4.14 29.90 37.92
C SER A 108 -5.50 30.16 37.30
N SER A 109 -5.54 30.78 36.12
CA SER A 109 -6.75 30.79 35.28
C SER A 109 -7.05 29.44 34.62
N ARG A 110 -6.30 28.39 34.99
CA ARG A 110 -6.40 27.03 34.44
C ARG A 110 -7.19 26.15 35.40
N MET A 111 -8.12 25.40 34.82
CA MET A 111 -8.93 24.41 35.53
C MET A 111 -8.44 23.00 35.18
N ILE A 112 -8.57 22.07 36.13
CA ILE A 112 -8.20 20.67 35.90
C ILE A 112 -9.00 20.08 34.74
N GLU A 113 -10.21 20.56 34.45
CA GLU A 113 -11.10 20.08 33.39
C GLU A 113 -10.71 20.55 31.98
N SER A 114 -9.69 21.40 31.83
CA SER A 114 -9.25 21.96 30.53
C SER A 114 -8.34 21.00 29.73
N PHE A 115 -8.52 20.87 28.41
CA PHE A 115 -7.65 20.07 27.52
C PHE A 115 -7.73 18.54 27.77
N GLN A 116 -8.87 17.93 27.45
CA GLN A 116 -9.22 16.53 27.78
C GLN A 116 -8.42 15.42 27.06
N GLY A 117 -7.61 15.75 26.05
CA GLY A 117 -6.84 14.73 25.33
C GLY A 117 -5.47 14.39 25.93
N TRP A 118 -4.97 15.16 26.91
CA TRP A 118 -3.60 15.00 27.45
C TRP A 118 -3.43 13.86 28.46
N ASP A 119 -4.53 13.31 28.96
CA ASP A 119 -4.61 12.15 29.86
C ASP A 119 -5.15 10.89 29.16
N GLN A 120 -5.14 10.89 27.83
CA GLN A 120 -5.51 9.75 26.99
C GLN A 120 -4.25 9.08 26.39
N PRO A 121 -4.28 7.76 26.13
CA PRO A 121 -3.18 7.09 25.44
C PRO A 121 -3.02 7.62 24.00
N ILE A 122 -1.89 7.29 23.38
CA ILE A 122 -1.72 7.49 21.93
C ILE A 122 -2.20 6.24 21.22
N GLY A 123 -3.32 6.36 20.50
CA GLY A 123 -3.98 5.24 19.83
C GLY A 123 -4.18 4.07 20.79
N ASP A 124 -3.69 2.90 20.39
CA ASP A 124 -3.84 1.64 21.13
C ASP A 124 -2.70 1.34 22.12
N ASP A 125 -1.89 2.32 22.55
CA ASP A 125 -0.72 2.06 23.43
C ASP A 125 -1.06 1.85 24.93
N ASP A 126 -2.33 2.06 25.33
CA ASP A 126 -2.87 1.88 26.69
C ASP A 126 -2.24 2.74 27.82
N LEU A 127 -1.09 3.39 27.60
CA LEU A 127 -0.40 4.21 28.61
C LEU A 127 -0.80 5.68 28.56
N LYS A 128 -1.66 6.08 29.50
CA LYS A 128 -2.19 7.46 29.61
C LYS A 128 -1.13 8.48 30.02
N ALA A 129 -0.15 8.08 30.84
CA ALA A 129 0.88 8.99 31.32
C ALA A 129 1.85 9.46 30.23
N PHE A 130 1.88 8.80 29.06
CA PHE A 130 2.88 9.06 28.03
C PHE A 130 2.84 10.51 27.52
N LYS A 131 1.67 11.03 27.14
CA LYS A 131 1.56 12.40 26.59
C LYS A 131 2.09 13.45 27.57
N ALA A 132 1.84 13.27 28.87
CA ALA A 132 2.32 14.15 29.92
C ALA A 132 3.84 14.07 30.10
N VAL A 133 4.42 12.87 30.30
CA VAL A 133 5.87 12.72 30.53
C VAL A 133 6.69 13.08 29.29
N ARG A 134 6.19 12.75 28.10
CA ARG A 134 6.83 13.04 26.81
C ARG A 134 7.22 14.49 26.69
N GLU A 135 6.35 15.41 27.07
CA GLU A 135 6.62 16.83 26.91
C GLU A 135 7.77 17.30 27.80
N PHE A 136 7.88 16.81 29.03
CA PHE A 136 9.01 17.14 29.91
C PHE A 136 10.32 16.54 29.41
N ILE A 137 10.29 15.30 28.90
CA ILE A 137 11.45 14.64 28.28
C ILE A 137 11.90 15.39 27.02
N CYS A 138 10.99 15.70 26.09
CA CYS A 138 11.31 16.42 24.86
C CYS A 138 11.83 17.83 25.17
N ASN A 139 11.26 18.53 26.15
CA ASN A 139 11.78 19.83 26.57
C ASN A 139 13.21 19.73 27.13
N ALA A 140 13.50 18.72 27.96
CA ALA A 140 14.84 18.49 28.46
C ALA A 140 15.84 18.16 27.33
N TYR A 141 15.47 17.25 26.43
CA TYR A 141 16.30 16.84 25.29
C TYR A 141 16.58 17.97 24.29
N ASP A 142 15.59 18.80 24.00
CA ASP A 142 15.76 19.95 23.12
C ASP A 142 16.70 21.00 23.73
N ASN A 143 16.71 21.13 25.06
CA ASN A 143 17.56 22.09 25.75
C ASN A 143 18.98 21.56 25.98
N ASP A 144 19.11 20.26 26.26
CA ASP A 144 20.37 19.60 26.54
C ASP A 144 20.32 18.15 26.07
N LYS A 145 21.10 17.81 25.04
CA LYS A 145 21.20 16.43 24.54
C LYS A 145 21.81 15.47 25.56
N SER A 146 22.46 15.99 26.60
CA SER A 146 23.00 15.24 27.75
C SER A 146 22.08 15.20 28.96
N PHE A 147 20.80 15.53 28.80
CA PHE A 147 19.81 15.44 29.88
C PHE A 147 19.81 14.05 30.56
N VAL A 148 19.49 14.03 31.84
CA VAL A 148 19.45 12.81 32.66
C VAL A 148 18.00 12.52 33.05
N THR A 149 17.65 11.25 33.04
CA THR A 149 16.34 10.77 33.49
C THR A 149 16.49 9.51 34.32
N GLY A 150 15.76 9.41 35.42
CA GLY A 150 15.74 8.21 36.24
C GLY A 150 15.04 8.39 37.59
N PRO A 151 14.87 7.30 38.35
CA PRO A 151 14.25 7.36 39.66
C PRO A 151 15.11 8.13 40.68
N ALA A 152 14.50 9.04 41.44
CA ALA A 152 15.16 9.84 42.47
C ALA A 152 14.18 10.29 43.57
N GLY A 153 14.70 10.82 44.68
CA GLY A 153 13.93 11.64 45.61
C GLY A 153 13.78 13.07 45.08
N ILE A 154 12.84 13.85 45.64
CA ILE A 154 12.75 15.28 45.34
C ILE A 154 13.86 16.03 46.09
N SER A 155 14.66 16.82 45.36
CA SER A 155 15.58 17.77 45.98
C SER A 155 14.85 19.05 46.42
N ALA A 156 15.40 19.74 47.42
CA ALA A 156 14.85 21.03 47.85
C ALA A 156 14.91 22.08 46.72
N GLN A 157 16.03 22.14 46.00
CA GLN A 157 16.25 22.96 44.81
C GLN A 157 17.12 22.21 43.77
N SER A 158 17.06 22.61 42.50
CA SER A 158 18.00 22.18 41.46
C SER A 158 19.36 22.86 41.65
N ALA A 159 20.41 22.32 41.05
CA ALA A 159 21.72 22.98 41.05
C ALA A 159 21.66 24.30 40.23
N PRO A 160 22.53 25.29 40.52
CA PRO A 160 22.64 26.49 39.70
C PRO A 160 22.88 26.13 38.23
N GLY A 161 22.07 26.70 37.33
CA GLY A 161 22.14 26.39 35.90
C GLY A 161 21.48 25.06 35.49
N GLU A 162 20.75 24.39 36.37
CA GLU A 162 19.97 23.18 36.09
C GLU A 162 18.47 23.44 36.23
N THR A 163 17.69 22.82 35.35
CA THR A 163 16.24 22.63 35.50
C THR A 163 15.98 21.17 35.77
N ALA A 164 15.18 20.87 36.79
CA ALA A 164 14.77 19.52 37.16
C ALA A 164 13.24 19.42 37.27
N VAL A 165 12.67 18.38 36.66
CA VAL A 165 11.26 18.02 36.77
C VAL A 165 11.16 16.71 37.54
N TYR A 166 10.25 16.65 38.49
CA TYR A 166 9.94 15.48 39.29
C TYR A 166 8.49 15.09 39.08
N LEU A 167 8.27 13.87 38.58
CA LEU A 167 6.95 13.26 38.40
C LEU A 167 6.82 12.08 39.35
N LYS A 168 5.69 11.92 40.04
CA LYS A 168 5.43 10.73 40.87
C LYS A 168 5.68 9.47 40.06
N PHE A 169 6.55 8.58 40.54
CA PHE A 169 6.95 7.42 39.77
C PHE A 169 5.88 6.33 39.85
N THR A 170 5.07 6.20 38.79
CA THR A 170 4.01 5.19 38.65
C THR A 170 4.46 4.02 37.78
N GLU A 171 3.70 2.92 37.79
CA GLU A 171 3.99 1.76 36.93
C GLU A 171 3.92 2.12 35.42
N ASP A 172 3.02 3.01 35.00
CA ASP A 172 2.98 3.53 33.62
C ASP A 172 4.33 4.18 33.23
N LEU A 173 4.84 5.08 34.08
CA LEU A 173 6.11 5.77 33.82
C LEU A 173 7.29 4.79 33.82
N LYS A 174 7.27 3.82 34.74
CA LYS A 174 8.28 2.76 34.77
C LYS A 174 8.26 1.93 33.49
N HIS A 175 7.09 1.56 32.98
CA HIS A 175 6.96 0.83 31.72
C HIS A 175 7.52 1.63 30.54
N ILE A 176 7.22 2.93 30.46
CA ILE A 176 7.75 3.83 29.42
C ILE A 176 9.29 3.86 29.44
N LEU A 177 9.89 3.94 30.64
CA LEU A 177 11.35 4.06 30.80
C LEU A 177 12.11 2.74 30.67
N VAL A 178 11.48 1.60 30.94
CA VAL A 178 12.08 0.27 30.70
C VAL A 178 12.09 -0.06 29.20
N HIS A 179 11.14 0.49 28.44
CA HIS A 179 11.05 0.29 26.99
C HIS A 179 11.11 1.61 26.20
N PRO A 180 12.17 2.42 26.35
CA PRO A 180 12.21 3.77 25.80
C PRO A 180 12.15 3.78 24.27
N SER A 181 12.64 2.73 23.60
CA SER A 181 12.61 2.60 22.14
C SER A 181 11.20 2.54 21.54
N ARG A 182 10.18 2.21 22.35
CA ARG A 182 8.76 2.23 21.97
C ARG A 182 8.19 3.64 21.87
N TYR A 183 8.84 4.60 22.52
CA TYR A 183 8.31 5.94 22.78
C TYR A 183 9.21 7.05 22.23
N PHE A 184 10.52 6.87 22.37
CA PHE A 184 11.57 7.82 22.07
C PHE A 184 12.74 7.13 21.35
N LYS A 185 12.85 7.33 20.04
CA LYS A 185 13.94 6.79 19.22
C LYS A 185 15.30 7.38 19.57
N PHE A 186 15.33 8.62 20.07
CA PHE A 186 16.58 9.29 20.45
C PHE A 186 17.11 8.89 21.85
N MET A 187 16.31 8.24 22.70
CA MET A 187 16.72 7.87 24.06
C MET A 187 17.29 6.47 24.17
N ALA A 188 17.03 5.61 23.19
CA ALA A 188 17.29 4.18 23.31
C ALA A 188 18.54 3.80 22.49
N PRO A 189 19.68 3.48 23.16
CA PRO A 189 20.93 3.16 22.46
C PRO A 189 20.84 1.87 21.61
N GLY A 190 19.84 1.02 21.85
CA GLY A 190 19.57 -0.19 21.06
C GLY A 190 18.65 0.01 19.84
N VAL A 191 18.22 1.23 19.54
CA VAL A 191 17.38 1.50 18.35
C VAL A 191 18.24 1.33 17.10
N GLN A 192 17.91 0.32 16.30
CA GLN A 192 18.62 0.04 15.07
C GLN A 192 17.97 0.80 13.92
N LEU A 193 18.66 1.87 13.48
CA LEU A 193 18.35 2.58 12.26
C LEU A 193 18.56 1.65 11.07
N VAL A 194 17.52 1.48 10.26
CA VAL A 194 17.53 0.67 9.05
C VAL A 194 17.84 1.55 7.84
N PHE A 195 17.24 2.73 7.79
CA PHE A 195 17.44 3.70 6.71
C PHE A 195 17.13 5.12 7.20
N GLY A 196 17.76 6.13 6.62
CA GLY A 196 17.45 7.53 6.86
C GLY A 196 17.62 8.38 5.62
N ALA A 197 16.70 9.32 5.41
CA ALA A 197 16.78 10.35 4.38
C ALA A 197 16.67 11.73 5.05
N GLN A 198 17.73 12.52 4.92
CA GLN A 198 17.84 13.83 5.58
C GLN A 198 16.70 14.76 5.16
N GLY A 199 16.02 15.35 6.14
CA GLY A 199 14.89 16.28 5.90
C GLY A 199 13.59 15.57 5.47
N ILE A 200 13.54 14.24 5.60
CA ILE A 200 12.36 13.44 5.31
C ILE A 200 11.99 12.64 6.55
N GLY A 201 12.90 11.76 6.96
CA GLY A 201 12.64 10.83 8.05
C GLY A 201 13.57 9.62 8.06
N GLN A 202 13.22 8.69 8.94
CA GLN A 202 14.02 7.54 9.32
C GLN A 202 13.13 6.29 9.47
N ILE A 203 13.69 5.14 9.12
CA ILE A 203 13.08 3.82 9.27
C ILE A 203 13.90 3.06 10.30
N TYR A 204 13.23 2.48 11.29
CA TYR A 204 13.86 1.69 12.34
C TYR A 204 13.32 0.28 12.36
N ARG A 205 14.10 -0.64 12.96
CA ARG A 205 13.53 -1.93 13.37
C ARG A 205 12.38 -1.72 14.33
N LYS A 206 11.38 -2.59 14.20
CA LYS A 206 10.14 -2.57 14.95
C LYS A 206 10.41 -2.67 16.45
N SER A 207 9.86 -1.74 17.24
CA SER A 207 10.00 -1.73 18.71
C SER A 207 8.96 -2.60 19.43
N ASP A 208 7.92 -3.02 18.72
CA ASP A 208 6.85 -3.88 19.20
C ASP A 208 6.26 -4.66 18.02
N PRO A 209 6.40 -5.99 17.99
CA PRO A 209 6.01 -6.81 16.85
C PRO A 209 4.51 -6.75 16.53
N ASP A 210 3.67 -6.43 17.51
CA ASP A 210 2.22 -6.56 17.38
C ASP A 210 1.52 -5.25 17.03
N LYS A 211 2.21 -4.11 17.13
CA LYS A 211 1.64 -2.78 16.89
C LYS A 211 2.42 -2.02 15.82
N THR A 212 1.72 -1.24 15.02
CA THR A 212 2.34 -0.24 14.14
C THR A 212 2.54 1.04 14.93
N ARG A 213 3.77 1.55 14.93
CA ARG A 213 4.11 2.79 15.62
C ARG A 213 4.70 3.81 14.65
N LEU A 214 4.09 4.98 14.66
CA LEU A 214 4.49 6.11 13.83
C LEU A 214 5.02 7.21 14.75
N PHE A 215 6.18 7.73 14.37
CA PHE A 215 6.94 8.69 15.14
C PHE A 215 7.09 9.98 14.34
N LEU A 216 7.36 11.06 15.07
CA LEU A 216 7.76 12.33 14.48
C LEU A 216 8.90 12.88 15.31
N LEU A 217 10.02 13.19 14.66
CA LEU A 217 11.28 13.58 15.31
C LEU A 217 11.69 12.59 16.42
N GLY A 218 11.47 11.30 16.16
CA GLY A 218 11.79 10.21 17.08
C GLY A 218 10.82 10.06 18.26
N VAL A 219 9.69 10.77 18.28
CA VAL A 219 8.69 10.70 19.37
C VAL A 219 7.40 10.05 18.87
N LEU A 220 6.84 9.12 19.65
CA LEU A 220 5.60 8.42 19.29
C LEU A 220 4.45 9.43 19.10
N ALA A 221 3.77 9.31 17.95
CA ALA A 221 2.68 10.18 17.52
C ALA A 221 1.40 9.42 17.17
N ASP A 222 1.52 8.16 16.71
CA ASP A 222 0.41 7.23 16.50
C ASP A 222 0.84 5.80 16.84
N CYS A 223 -0.10 5.00 17.34
CA CYS A 223 0.09 3.59 17.66
C CYS A 223 -1.19 2.83 17.36
N SER A 224 -1.12 1.79 16.54
CA SER A 224 -2.30 1.03 16.14
C SER A 224 -2.04 -0.48 16.12
N ALA A 225 -3.01 -1.23 16.64
CA ALA A 225 -3.09 -2.69 16.51
C ALA A 225 -3.95 -3.14 15.30
N ASP A 226 -4.41 -2.21 14.45
CA ASP A 226 -5.21 -2.55 13.26
C ASP A 226 -4.36 -3.37 12.27
N LYS A 227 -4.78 -4.62 12.02
CA LYS A 227 -4.12 -5.55 11.09
C LYS A 227 -4.03 -5.01 9.67
N ARG A 228 -4.92 -4.10 9.27
CA ARG A 228 -4.89 -3.44 7.95
C ARG A 228 -3.81 -2.37 7.84
N ARG A 229 -3.26 -1.94 8.98
CA ARG A 229 -2.17 -0.95 9.08
C ARG A 229 -0.89 -1.58 9.65
N THR A 230 -0.79 -2.91 9.71
CA THR A 230 0.43 -3.59 10.15
C THR A 230 1.60 -3.19 9.27
N SER A 231 2.70 -2.82 9.92
CA SER A 231 3.97 -2.48 9.30
C SER A 231 5.07 -3.41 9.80
N ILE A 232 6.09 -3.64 8.97
CA ILE A 232 7.28 -4.39 9.36
C ILE A 232 8.36 -3.53 10.02
N PHE A 233 8.17 -2.20 10.08
CA PHE A 233 9.10 -1.23 10.65
C PHE A 233 8.42 -0.25 11.60
N ASP A 234 9.24 0.56 12.26
CA ASP A 234 8.81 1.80 12.89
C ASP A 234 9.29 2.97 12.04
N TYR A 235 8.42 3.95 11.79
CA TYR A 235 8.74 5.11 10.95
C TYR A 235 8.77 6.40 11.75
N SER A 236 9.78 7.25 11.51
CA SER A 236 9.85 8.60 12.08
C SER A 236 9.99 9.63 10.97
N LEU A 237 9.11 10.62 10.92
CA LEU A 237 9.21 11.73 9.97
C LEU A 237 9.79 13.01 10.61
N ASP A 238 10.38 13.87 9.80
CA ASP A 238 11.00 15.12 10.25
C ASP A 238 10.06 16.35 10.16
N LYS A 239 8.78 16.13 9.82
CA LYS A 239 7.83 17.20 9.45
C LYS A 239 6.81 17.51 10.55
N LYS A 240 7.14 18.45 11.43
CA LYS A 240 6.31 18.86 12.60
C LYS A 240 4.88 19.29 12.28
N SER A 241 4.65 19.86 11.09
CA SER A 241 3.32 20.35 10.70
C SER A 241 2.26 19.25 10.61
N LEU A 242 2.67 17.97 10.67
CA LEU A 242 1.78 16.81 10.76
C LEU A 242 1.20 16.59 12.17
N LEU A 243 1.67 17.33 13.20
CA LEU A 243 1.22 17.18 14.59
C LEU A 243 0.23 18.26 15.03
N SER A 244 -0.73 17.83 15.84
CA SER A 244 -1.65 18.72 16.56
C SER A 244 -0.99 19.37 17.79
N GLU A 245 -1.74 20.23 18.48
CA GLU A 245 -1.36 20.79 19.78
C GLU A 245 -1.00 19.67 20.79
N GLU A 246 -1.73 18.55 20.75
CA GLU A 246 -1.54 17.37 21.60
C GLU A 246 -0.42 16.43 21.12
N ARG A 247 0.26 16.79 20.02
CA ARG A 247 1.33 15.99 19.38
C ARG A 247 0.85 14.58 19.01
N ILE A 248 -0.33 14.51 18.42
CA ILE A 248 -0.82 13.35 17.67
C ILE A 248 -0.97 13.74 16.20
N LEU A 249 -1.07 12.77 15.31
CA LEU A 249 -1.23 13.04 13.87
C LEU A 249 -2.53 13.81 13.60
N VAL A 250 -2.43 14.92 12.86
CA VAL A 250 -3.60 15.73 12.44
C VAL A 250 -4.35 15.04 11.30
N ASP A 251 -3.59 14.52 10.34
CA ASP A 251 -4.10 13.86 9.15
C ASP A 251 -3.21 12.66 8.82
N GLN A 252 -3.82 11.47 8.86
CA GLN A 252 -3.14 10.23 8.53
C GLN A 252 -2.71 10.19 7.06
N ASN A 253 -3.53 10.71 6.15
CA ASN A 253 -3.22 10.68 4.72
C ASN A 253 -2.02 11.58 4.39
N ALA A 254 -1.94 12.77 4.99
CA ALA A 254 -0.75 13.63 4.86
C ALA A 254 0.52 12.96 5.41
N TYR A 255 0.41 12.19 6.50
CA TYR A 255 1.53 11.42 7.04
C TYR A 255 1.93 10.28 6.09
N ASP A 256 0.97 9.54 5.55
CA ASP A 256 1.19 8.44 4.61
C ASP A 256 1.83 8.92 3.30
N HIS A 257 1.49 10.12 2.83
CA HIS A 257 2.16 10.77 1.70
C HIS A 257 3.66 10.99 1.96
N GLU A 258 4.03 11.50 3.14
CA GLU A 258 5.42 11.73 3.50
C GLU A 258 6.18 10.42 3.75
N LEU A 259 5.52 9.38 4.26
CA LEU A 259 6.09 8.04 4.32
C LEU A 259 6.33 7.46 2.91
N GLY A 260 5.39 7.64 1.98
CA GLY A 260 5.59 7.27 0.57
C GLY A 260 6.81 7.97 -0.01
N ARG A 261 6.99 9.27 0.27
CA ARG A 261 8.19 10.03 -0.12
C ARG A 261 9.47 9.44 0.49
N LEU A 262 9.44 9.03 1.76
CA LEU A 262 10.57 8.36 2.43
C LEU A 262 10.91 7.01 1.76
N LEU A 263 9.91 6.18 1.46
CA LEU A 263 10.11 4.92 0.74
C LEU A 263 10.65 5.14 -0.69
N GLY A 264 10.24 6.22 -1.35
CA GLY A 264 10.76 6.64 -2.65
C GLY A 264 12.24 7.07 -2.65
N GLN A 265 12.86 7.23 -1.48
CA GLN A 265 14.30 7.47 -1.36
C GLN A 265 15.13 6.22 -1.05
N LEU A 266 14.49 5.06 -0.87
CA LEU A 266 15.21 3.82 -0.56
C LEU A 266 16.13 3.40 -1.70
N SER A 267 17.44 3.38 -1.45
CA SER A 267 18.48 3.03 -2.42
C SER A 267 19.20 1.71 -2.11
N ASP A 268 18.79 0.99 -1.05
CA ASP A 268 19.31 -0.34 -0.71
C ASP A 268 18.40 -1.43 -1.32
N PRO A 269 18.87 -2.18 -2.33
CA PRO A 269 18.09 -3.25 -2.96
C PRO A 269 17.67 -4.35 -1.97
N THR A 270 18.49 -4.64 -0.95
CA THR A 270 18.20 -5.68 0.05
C THR A 270 16.98 -5.29 0.86
N LEU A 271 16.92 -4.04 1.32
CA LEU A 271 15.79 -3.51 2.07
C LEU A 271 14.53 -3.41 1.21
N CYS A 272 14.65 -2.94 -0.04
CA CYS A 272 13.55 -2.94 -1.00
C CYS A 272 12.97 -4.34 -1.22
N LYS A 273 13.84 -5.36 -1.33
CA LYS A 273 13.44 -6.77 -1.48
C LYS A 273 12.69 -7.27 -0.25
N ILE A 274 13.17 -6.95 0.96
CA ILE A 274 12.48 -7.31 2.21
C ILE A 274 11.07 -6.72 2.25
N ILE A 275 10.91 -5.46 1.84
CA ILE A 275 9.60 -4.80 1.79
C ILE A 275 8.69 -5.49 0.75
N LEU A 276 9.15 -5.67 -0.49
CA LEU A 276 8.37 -6.32 -1.55
C LEU A 276 7.94 -7.74 -1.15
N ALA A 277 8.84 -8.52 -0.54
CA ALA A 277 8.54 -9.88 -0.10
C ALA A 277 7.45 -9.90 0.97
N ASN A 278 7.50 -9.00 1.96
CA ASN A 278 6.47 -8.93 2.99
C ASN A 278 5.14 -8.37 2.46
N VAL A 279 5.18 -7.46 1.48
CA VAL A 279 3.97 -6.99 0.78
C VAL A 279 3.31 -8.13 0.01
N GLU A 280 4.07 -8.92 -0.74
CA GLU A 280 3.55 -10.07 -1.49
C GLU A 280 2.98 -11.16 -0.56
N LEU A 281 3.59 -11.36 0.61
CA LEU A 281 3.09 -12.27 1.64
C LEU A 281 1.89 -11.73 2.44
N GLY A 282 1.45 -10.49 2.19
CA GLY A 282 0.37 -9.84 2.95
C GLY A 282 0.72 -9.49 4.40
N LYS A 283 2.01 -9.45 4.74
CA LYS A 283 2.54 -9.15 6.09
C LYS A 283 2.88 -7.67 6.30
N ALA A 284 2.91 -6.89 5.23
CA ALA A 284 3.18 -5.45 5.25
C ALA A 284 2.05 -4.61 4.61
N PRO A 285 0.80 -4.66 5.12
CA PRO A 285 -0.32 -3.88 4.59
C PRO A 285 -0.08 -2.37 4.54
N LEU A 286 0.61 -1.79 5.54
CA LEU A 286 0.92 -0.36 5.52
C LEU A 286 1.83 -0.04 4.33
N GLU A 287 2.95 -0.75 4.17
CA GLU A 287 3.90 -0.53 3.09
C GLU A 287 3.26 -0.76 1.71
N ALA A 288 2.37 -1.75 1.59
CA ALA A 288 1.58 -1.96 0.39
C ALA A 288 0.70 -0.74 0.06
N HIS A 289 0.07 -0.14 1.07
CA HIS A 289 -0.69 1.11 0.91
C HIS A 289 0.22 2.27 0.53
N LEU A 290 1.36 2.45 1.23
CA LEU A 290 2.30 3.55 1.01
C LEU A 290 2.90 3.57 -0.39
N MET A 291 3.05 2.41 -1.04
CA MET A 291 3.47 2.31 -2.44
C MET A 291 2.59 3.11 -3.41
N TRP A 292 1.34 3.39 -3.05
CA TRP A 292 0.45 4.29 -3.81
C TRP A 292 0.96 5.73 -3.86
N TYR A 293 1.63 6.19 -2.80
CA TYR A 293 2.07 7.56 -2.61
C TYR A 293 3.52 7.81 -3.06
N ILE A 294 4.22 6.79 -3.55
CA ILE A 294 5.55 6.96 -4.12
C ILE A 294 5.41 7.65 -5.48
N SER A 295 5.57 8.98 -5.49
CA SER A 295 5.51 9.80 -6.71
C SER A 295 6.88 10.30 -7.17
N ASP A 296 7.79 10.54 -6.22
CA ASP A 296 9.12 11.08 -6.47
C ASP A 296 10.19 10.07 -6.04
N MET A 297 11.01 9.66 -7.00
CA MET A 297 12.02 8.62 -6.80
C MET A 297 13.32 9.03 -7.48
N SER A 298 14.43 8.97 -6.74
CA SER A 298 15.76 9.17 -7.31
C SER A 298 16.10 8.02 -8.28
N GLN A 299 17.01 8.24 -9.24
CA GLN A 299 17.44 7.17 -10.14
C GLN A 299 18.06 5.98 -9.38
N ALA A 300 18.82 6.26 -8.32
CA ALA A 300 19.38 5.23 -7.45
C ALA A 300 18.28 4.42 -6.74
N SER A 301 17.24 5.08 -6.22
CA SER A 301 16.11 4.37 -5.62
C SER A 301 15.35 3.52 -6.65
N LYS A 302 15.11 4.06 -7.85
CA LYS A 302 14.46 3.31 -8.93
C LYS A 302 15.25 2.05 -9.32
N ALA A 303 16.56 2.17 -9.44
CA ALA A 303 17.44 1.03 -9.71
C ALA A 303 17.34 -0.02 -8.59
N ALA A 304 17.39 0.39 -7.33
CA ALA A 304 17.30 -0.52 -6.18
C ALA A 304 15.95 -1.28 -6.12
N TRP A 305 14.83 -0.59 -6.36
CA TRP A 305 13.52 -1.23 -6.42
C TRP A 305 13.37 -2.18 -7.61
N LEU A 306 13.90 -1.82 -8.78
CA LEU A 306 13.90 -2.69 -9.97
C LEU A 306 14.74 -3.95 -9.74
N GLU A 307 15.93 -3.82 -9.17
CA GLU A 307 16.80 -4.93 -8.81
C GLU A 307 16.12 -5.86 -7.80
N ALA A 308 15.57 -5.29 -6.72
CA ALA A 308 14.83 -6.04 -5.71
C ALA A 308 13.65 -6.83 -6.29
N ALA A 309 12.87 -6.22 -7.19
CA ALA A 309 11.74 -6.87 -7.85
C ALA A 309 12.19 -8.01 -8.77
N ARG A 310 13.24 -7.82 -9.57
CA ARG A 310 13.78 -8.87 -10.45
C ARG A 310 14.39 -10.03 -9.67
N ASP A 311 15.12 -9.74 -8.60
CA ASP A 311 15.70 -10.76 -7.73
C ASP A 311 14.61 -11.58 -7.00
N LEU A 312 13.50 -10.94 -6.59
CA LEU A 312 12.41 -11.62 -5.90
C LEU A 312 11.48 -12.42 -6.83
N PHE A 313 11.20 -11.87 -8.02
CA PHE A 313 10.14 -12.34 -8.90
C PHE A 313 10.65 -12.96 -10.22
N GLY A 314 11.92 -12.74 -10.56
CA GLY A 314 12.54 -13.10 -11.84
C GLY A 314 12.45 -11.97 -12.87
N ASP A 315 13.04 -12.18 -14.05
CA ASP A 315 13.01 -11.19 -15.15
C ASP A 315 11.68 -11.16 -15.90
N LYS A 316 10.94 -12.27 -15.88
CA LYS A 316 9.72 -12.46 -16.66
C LYS A 316 8.48 -12.22 -15.82
N ILE A 317 8.31 -10.95 -15.42
CA ILE A 317 7.24 -10.53 -14.50
C ILE A 317 6.27 -9.57 -15.17
N ALA A 318 4.99 -9.68 -14.82
CA ALA A 318 3.97 -8.76 -15.27
C ALA A 318 3.02 -8.41 -14.12
N VAL A 319 2.52 -7.18 -14.11
CA VAL A 319 1.59 -6.71 -13.09
C VAL A 319 0.20 -7.23 -13.40
N ALA A 320 -0.43 -7.91 -12.44
CA ALA A 320 -1.76 -8.50 -12.63
C ALA A 320 -2.81 -7.44 -13.04
N ASP A 321 -3.65 -7.81 -13.99
CA ASP A 321 -4.80 -7.02 -14.44
C ASP A 321 -5.96 -7.11 -13.43
N ASP A 322 -6.78 -6.06 -13.36
CA ASP A 322 -7.97 -5.92 -12.51
C ASP A 322 -9.22 -5.49 -13.26
N GLY A 323 -9.18 -5.49 -14.59
CA GLY A 323 -10.32 -5.22 -15.43
C GLY A 323 -11.36 -6.36 -15.42
N LYS A 324 -12.44 -6.15 -16.18
CA LYS A 324 -13.53 -7.12 -16.32
C LYS A 324 -13.05 -8.49 -16.81
N ASP A 325 -12.03 -8.51 -17.66
CA ASP A 325 -11.46 -9.71 -18.27
C ASP A 325 -10.17 -10.19 -17.57
N ALA A 326 -9.87 -9.67 -16.37
CA ALA A 326 -8.64 -9.92 -15.63
C ALA A 326 -8.34 -11.41 -15.44
N ALA A 327 -9.35 -12.24 -15.14
CA ALA A 327 -9.14 -13.68 -14.94
C ALA A 327 -8.52 -14.34 -16.19
N MET A 328 -9.10 -14.09 -17.37
CA MET A 328 -8.58 -14.61 -18.64
C MET A 328 -7.24 -13.99 -18.99
N ILE A 329 -7.10 -12.67 -18.83
CA ILE A 329 -5.86 -11.95 -19.16
C ILE A 329 -4.69 -12.48 -18.32
N ASN A 330 -4.92 -12.60 -17.02
CA ASN A 330 -3.92 -13.07 -16.07
C ASN A 330 -3.57 -14.54 -16.34
N GLU A 331 -4.57 -15.41 -16.56
CA GLU A 331 -4.29 -16.82 -16.82
C GLU A 331 -3.51 -17.02 -18.13
N ASN A 332 -3.86 -16.28 -19.19
CA ASN A 332 -3.12 -16.33 -20.45
C ASN A 332 -1.67 -15.83 -20.29
N ALA A 333 -1.46 -14.73 -19.57
CA ALA A 333 -0.12 -14.18 -19.35
C ALA A 333 0.76 -15.19 -18.58
N LYS A 334 0.15 -15.93 -17.64
CA LYS A 334 0.81 -16.97 -16.86
C LYS A 334 1.05 -18.25 -17.66
N GLN A 335 0.00 -18.87 -18.22
CA GLN A 335 0.08 -20.19 -18.86
C GLN A 335 0.71 -20.14 -20.25
N ILE A 336 0.28 -19.20 -21.10
CA ILE A 336 0.70 -19.14 -22.50
C ILE A 336 2.05 -18.44 -22.59
N HIS A 337 2.19 -17.32 -21.89
CA HIS A 337 3.38 -16.50 -21.99
C HIS A 337 4.42 -16.77 -20.90
N GLY A 338 4.12 -17.56 -19.87
CA GLY A 338 5.08 -17.90 -18.82
C GLY A 338 5.53 -16.71 -17.97
N TYR A 339 4.71 -15.66 -17.85
CA TYR A 339 4.99 -14.56 -16.93
C TYR A 339 4.58 -14.94 -15.51
N ARG A 340 5.42 -14.55 -14.54
CA ARG A 340 5.00 -14.51 -13.14
C ARG A 340 4.16 -13.25 -12.93
N LEU A 341 2.92 -13.45 -12.50
CA LEU A 341 2.06 -12.34 -12.12
C LEU A 341 2.29 -11.96 -10.67
N VAL A 342 2.22 -10.65 -10.40
CA VAL A 342 2.44 -10.05 -9.09
C VAL A 342 1.38 -8.98 -8.79
N ALA A 343 1.23 -8.62 -7.51
CA ALA A 343 0.30 -7.58 -7.04
C ALA A 343 -1.19 -7.84 -7.36
N HIS A 344 -1.65 -9.08 -7.19
CA HIS A 344 -3.03 -9.47 -7.49
C HIS A 344 -4.10 -8.70 -6.68
N ASN A 345 -3.82 -8.39 -5.41
CA ASN A 345 -4.85 -7.99 -4.45
C ASN A 345 -4.71 -6.56 -3.90
N HIS A 346 -3.69 -5.81 -4.32
CA HIS A 346 -3.42 -4.48 -3.77
C HIS A 346 -3.14 -3.45 -4.86
N TYR A 347 -3.89 -2.34 -4.80
CA TYR A 347 -3.82 -1.27 -5.78
C TYR A 347 -2.49 -0.48 -5.70
N GLY A 348 -1.96 -0.28 -4.49
CA GLY A 348 -0.67 0.39 -4.26
C GLY A 348 0.51 -0.30 -4.97
N PRO A 349 0.78 -1.60 -4.69
CA PRO A 349 1.86 -2.34 -5.36
C PRO A 349 1.65 -2.43 -6.88
N ARG A 350 0.40 -2.59 -7.36
CA ARG A 350 0.10 -2.58 -8.80
C ARG A 350 0.54 -1.27 -9.46
N ARG A 351 0.12 -0.12 -8.92
CA ARG A 351 0.53 1.19 -9.45
C ARG A 351 2.04 1.38 -9.37
N PHE A 352 2.64 1.00 -8.25
CA PHE A 352 4.06 1.15 -8.02
C PHE A 352 4.92 0.34 -9.00
N LEU A 353 4.60 -0.94 -9.21
CA LEU A 353 5.34 -1.78 -10.16
C LEU A 353 5.19 -1.28 -11.61
N LYS A 354 4.00 -0.78 -11.99
CA LYS A 354 3.81 -0.10 -13.28
C LYS A 354 4.66 1.17 -13.38
N TYR A 355 4.73 1.96 -12.31
CA TYR A 355 5.58 3.17 -12.23
C TYR A 355 7.09 2.84 -12.36
N LEU A 356 7.54 1.70 -11.83
CA LEU A 356 8.90 1.20 -12.06
C LEU A 356 9.16 0.83 -13.53
N GLY A 357 8.11 0.55 -14.30
CA GLY A 357 8.19 0.22 -15.73
C GLY A 357 7.91 -1.25 -16.04
N PHE A 358 7.39 -2.04 -15.09
CA PHE A 358 6.97 -3.41 -15.38
C PHE A 358 5.68 -3.40 -16.21
N PRO A 359 5.57 -4.26 -17.24
CA PRO A 359 4.38 -4.32 -18.07
C PRO A 359 3.20 -4.88 -17.28
N GLY A 360 1.98 -4.45 -17.61
CA GLY A 360 0.76 -5.13 -17.16
C GLY A 360 0.58 -6.47 -17.85
N ALA A 361 -0.24 -7.35 -17.26
CA ALA A 361 -0.59 -8.63 -17.86
C ALA A 361 -1.20 -8.44 -19.25
N ALA A 362 -2.08 -7.45 -19.44
CA ALA A 362 -2.63 -7.10 -20.75
C ALA A 362 -1.55 -6.67 -21.76
N ASP A 363 -0.51 -5.95 -21.33
CA ASP A 363 0.57 -5.45 -22.21
C ASP A 363 1.45 -6.58 -22.76
N VAL A 364 1.59 -7.67 -22.00
CA VAL A 364 2.37 -8.85 -22.42
C VAL A 364 1.53 -9.82 -23.26
N LEU A 365 0.19 -9.69 -23.23
CA LEU A 365 -0.72 -10.36 -24.15
C LEU A 365 -0.78 -9.65 -25.50
N ARG A 366 0.35 -9.42 -26.15
CA ARG A 366 0.34 -8.96 -27.54
C ARG A 366 -0.25 -10.04 -28.41
N PHE A 367 -1.31 -9.74 -29.18
CA PHE A 367 -1.74 -10.65 -30.25
C PHE A 367 -0.51 -11.01 -31.09
N GLY A 368 -0.20 -12.31 -31.19
CA GLY A 368 0.99 -12.75 -31.89
C GLY A 368 0.88 -12.42 -33.38
N GLU A 369 2.00 -12.45 -34.08
CA GLU A 369 2.06 -12.06 -35.48
C GLU A 369 1.40 -13.14 -36.36
N PHE A 370 0.55 -12.71 -37.31
CA PHE A 370 -0.10 -13.59 -38.28
C PHE A 370 -0.41 -12.87 -39.60
N ASP A 371 -0.47 -13.62 -40.70
CA ASP A 371 -1.00 -13.13 -41.98
C ASP A 371 -2.44 -13.61 -42.18
N ILE A 372 -3.32 -12.79 -42.75
CA ILE A 372 -4.62 -13.27 -43.21
C ILE A 372 -4.42 -13.96 -44.57
N VAL A 373 -4.86 -15.22 -44.66
CA VAL A 373 -4.79 -16.02 -45.89
C VAL A 373 -6.17 -16.06 -46.55
N PRO A 374 -6.32 -15.58 -47.80
CA PRO A 374 -7.57 -15.72 -48.53
C PRO A 374 -7.91 -17.18 -48.81
N TYR A 375 -9.18 -17.56 -48.64
CA TYR A 375 -9.62 -18.93 -48.88
C TYR A 375 -9.27 -19.44 -50.30
N GLY A 376 -9.35 -18.55 -51.30
CA GLY A 376 -9.02 -18.88 -52.69
C GLY A 376 -7.53 -19.18 -52.95
N GLU A 377 -6.63 -18.86 -52.01
CA GLU A 377 -5.19 -19.11 -52.13
C GLU A 377 -4.81 -20.51 -51.61
N PHE A 378 -5.72 -21.24 -50.95
CA PHE A 378 -5.49 -22.62 -50.57
C PHE A 378 -5.53 -23.57 -51.76
N ASP A 379 -4.73 -24.63 -51.73
CA ASP A 379 -4.78 -25.68 -52.74
C ASP A 379 -6.15 -26.38 -52.76
N ARG A 380 -6.44 -27.06 -53.87
CA ARG A 380 -7.75 -27.68 -54.09
C ARG A 380 -8.09 -28.71 -53.01
N ALA A 381 -7.12 -29.50 -52.58
CA ALA A 381 -7.32 -30.52 -51.56
C ALA A 381 -7.68 -29.91 -50.19
N SER A 382 -7.05 -28.80 -49.82
CA SER A 382 -7.32 -28.04 -48.61
C SER A 382 -8.70 -27.40 -48.64
N GLN A 383 -9.09 -26.82 -49.78
CA GLN A 383 -10.44 -26.30 -49.99
C GLN A 383 -11.50 -27.41 -49.87
N ASP A 384 -11.28 -28.56 -50.50
CA ASP A 384 -12.21 -29.69 -50.45
C ASP A 384 -12.32 -30.26 -49.02
N ARG A 385 -11.20 -30.37 -48.27
CA ARG A 385 -11.20 -30.75 -46.84
C ARG A 385 -11.98 -29.76 -45.98
N PHE A 386 -11.77 -28.45 -46.17
CA PHE A 386 -12.51 -27.42 -45.44
C PHE A 386 -14.00 -27.50 -45.74
N MET A 387 -14.40 -27.62 -47.01
CA MET A 387 -15.81 -27.74 -47.37
C MET A 387 -16.46 -28.99 -46.79
N ALA A 388 -15.74 -30.11 -46.72
CA ALA A 388 -16.22 -31.32 -46.06
C ALA A 388 -16.45 -31.08 -44.55
N ALA A 389 -15.47 -30.50 -43.85
CA ALA A 389 -15.58 -30.14 -42.43
C ALA A 389 -16.73 -29.14 -42.19
N PHE A 390 -16.84 -28.10 -43.03
CA PHE A 390 -17.86 -27.07 -42.91
C PHE A 390 -19.28 -27.62 -43.13
N ARG A 391 -19.47 -28.60 -44.03
CA ARG A 391 -20.78 -29.24 -44.22
C ARG A 391 -21.21 -30.00 -42.97
N LEU A 392 -20.31 -30.75 -42.34
CA LEU A 392 -20.60 -31.42 -41.07
C LEU A 392 -20.90 -30.40 -39.98
N PHE A 393 -20.12 -29.31 -39.91
CA PHE A 393 -20.37 -28.21 -38.99
C PHE A 393 -21.76 -27.59 -39.21
N ALA A 394 -22.15 -27.32 -40.46
CA ALA A 394 -23.44 -26.71 -40.79
C ALA A 394 -24.65 -27.58 -40.39
N ILE A 395 -24.52 -28.91 -40.45
CA ILE A 395 -25.55 -29.85 -40.02
C ILE A 395 -25.75 -29.81 -38.50
N ASN A 396 -24.66 -29.59 -37.76
CA ASN A 396 -24.68 -29.56 -36.29
C ASN A 396 -24.93 -28.16 -35.72
N ASN A 397 -24.55 -27.10 -36.44
CA ASN A 397 -24.64 -25.72 -36.00
C ASN A 397 -25.21 -24.79 -37.10
N PRO A 398 -26.47 -25.01 -37.53
CA PRO A 398 -27.06 -24.27 -38.65
C PRO A 398 -27.16 -22.77 -38.41
N ALA A 399 -27.27 -22.31 -37.16
CA ALA A 399 -27.29 -20.89 -36.84
C ALA A 399 -25.91 -20.22 -37.01
N ALA A 400 -24.84 -20.97 -36.75
CA ALA A 400 -23.46 -20.47 -36.74
C ALA A 400 -22.84 -20.38 -38.15
N VAL A 401 -23.47 -20.97 -39.18
CA VAL A 401 -23.00 -20.89 -40.58
C VAL A 401 -22.92 -19.47 -41.13
N LYS A 402 -23.62 -18.52 -40.49
CA LYS A 402 -23.64 -17.10 -40.84
C LYS A 402 -22.46 -16.32 -40.27
N LEU A 403 -21.70 -16.92 -39.34
CA LEU A 403 -20.53 -16.26 -38.76
C LEU A 403 -19.44 -16.13 -39.82
N PRO A 404 -18.83 -14.95 -39.98
CA PRO A 404 -17.68 -14.77 -40.86
C PRO A 404 -16.53 -15.68 -40.45
N ILE A 405 -15.92 -16.35 -41.43
CA ILE A 405 -14.73 -17.19 -41.24
C ILE A 405 -13.53 -16.52 -41.90
N TYR A 406 -12.43 -16.43 -41.15
CA TYR A 406 -11.13 -15.99 -41.62
C TYR A 406 -10.09 -17.08 -41.39
N PHE A 407 -9.04 -17.07 -42.22
CA PHE A 407 -7.89 -17.94 -42.03
C PHE A 407 -6.67 -17.09 -41.74
N PHE A 408 -5.83 -17.58 -40.82
CA PHE A 408 -4.57 -16.91 -40.50
C PHE A 408 -3.39 -17.86 -40.57
N LEU A 409 -2.26 -17.38 -41.06
CA LEU A 409 -0.97 -18.07 -41.02
C LEU A 409 -0.17 -17.52 -39.84
N PRO A 410 0.10 -18.31 -38.79
CA PRO A 410 0.92 -17.87 -37.67
C PRO A 410 2.34 -17.51 -38.10
N LYS A 411 2.90 -16.43 -37.54
CA LYS A 411 4.29 -15.98 -37.78
C LYS A 411 5.21 -16.15 -36.57
N ASP A 412 4.63 -16.42 -35.40
CA ASP A 412 5.38 -16.72 -34.20
C ASP A 412 4.90 -18.04 -33.56
N GLU A 413 5.72 -18.59 -32.68
CA GLU A 413 5.42 -19.82 -31.95
C GLU A 413 4.13 -19.72 -31.12
N ARG A 414 3.71 -18.51 -30.74
CA ARG A 414 2.54 -18.30 -29.91
C ARG A 414 1.26 -18.54 -30.72
N MET A 415 1.14 -17.88 -31.87
CA MET A 415 0.02 -18.09 -32.79
C MET A 415 0.04 -19.51 -33.36
N ALA A 416 1.22 -20.11 -33.54
CA ALA A 416 1.35 -21.48 -34.04
C ALA A 416 0.77 -22.54 -33.10
N ARG A 417 0.58 -22.22 -31.80
CA ARG A 417 -0.08 -23.11 -30.84
C ARG A 417 -1.61 -23.03 -30.89
N LEU A 418 -2.18 -22.00 -31.53
CA LEU A 418 -3.62 -21.82 -31.64
C LEU A 418 -4.13 -22.49 -32.92
N LEU A 419 -5.17 -23.32 -32.79
CA LEU A 419 -5.88 -23.87 -33.96
C LEU A 419 -6.96 -22.92 -34.48
N GLY A 420 -7.45 -22.03 -33.63
CA GLY A 420 -8.43 -21.00 -33.95
C GLY A 420 -8.60 -19.98 -32.82
N PHE A 421 -9.44 -18.98 -33.06
CA PHE A 421 -9.98 -18.09 -32.02
C PHE A 421 -11.27 -17.37 -32.51
N ALA A 422 -12.14 -17.00 -31.57
CA ALA A 422 -13.42 -16.39 -31.84
C ALA A 422 -13.36 -14.85 -31.87
N GLY A 423 -12.75 -14.30 -32.91
CA GLY A 423 -12.73 -12.85 -33.20
C GLY A 423 -11.67 -12.06 -32.46
N ILE A 424 -11.52 -10.78 -32.83
CA ILE A 424 -10.48 -9.88 -32.31
C ILE A 424 -11.13 -8.54 -31.95
N GLY A 425 -10.80 -8.01 -30.76
CA GLY A 425 -11.22 -6.69 -30.30
C GLY A 425 -12.73 -6.57 -30.11
N ASP A 426 -13.33 -5.55 -30.71
CA ASP A 426 -14.78 -5.26 -30.69
C ASP A 426 -15.65 -6.32 -31.41
N ARG A 427 -15.00 -7.19 -32.18
CA ARG A 427 -15.59 -8.36 -32.86
C ARG A 427 -15.34 -9.68 -32.15
N ALA A 428 -14.82 -9.67 -30.92
CA ALA A 428 -14.79 -10.87 -30.09
C ALA A 428 -16.18 -11.54 -30.09
N PHE A 429 -16.19 -12.85 -30.31
CA PHE A 429 -17.37 -13.71 -30.39
C PHE A 429 -18.32 -13.45 -31.58
N LYS A 430 -17.92 -12.65 -32.58
CA LYS A 430 -18.77 -12.36 -33.76
C LYS A 430 -18.25 -12.97 -35.07
N GLU A 431 -17.08 -13.60 -35.04
CA GLU A 431 -16.41 -14.18 -36.20
C GLU A 431 -15.48 -15.32 -35.74
N MET A 432 -15.15 -16.25 -36.65
CA MET A 432 -14.27 -17.38 -36.37
C MET A 432 -12.99 -17.25 -37.17
N TRP A 433 -11.86 -17.51 -36.52
CA TRP A 433 -10.54 -17.52 -37.14
C TRP A 433 -9.94 -18.91 -37.04
N ILE A 434 -9.39 -19.41 -38.14
CA ILE A 434 -8.83 -20.77 -38.24
C ILE A 434 -7.37 -20.69 -38.68
N ALA A 435 -6.49 -21.41 -37.98
CA ALA A 435 -5.09 -21.46 -38.32
C ALA A 435 -4.85 -22.27 -39.62
N ALA A 436 -4.11 -21.69 -40.55
CA ALA A 436 -3.55 -22.37 -41.70
C ALA A 436 -2.19 -22.99 -41.35
N LYS A 437 -1.85 -24.12 -41.96
CA LYS A 437 -0.52 -24.74 -41.81
C LYS A 437 0.54 -23.99 -42.60
N SER A 438 0.16 -23.51 -43.78
CA SER A 438 1.01 -22.72 -44.68
C SER A 438 0.15 -21.71 -45.44
N ALA A 439 0.76 -20.93 -46.33
CA ALA A 439 0.01 -20.01 -47.18
C ALA A 439 -0.99 -20.72 -48.13
N THR A 440 -0.81 -22.02 -48.38
CA THR A 440 -1.63 -22.79 -49.33
C THR A 440 -2.24 -24.06 -48.74
N GLU A 441 -1.91 -24.43 -47.50
CA GLU A 441 -2.38 -25.67 -46.87
C GLU A 441 -3.18 -25.42 -45.59
N LEU A 442 -4.32 -26.11 -45.48
CA LEU A 442 -5.13 -26.19 -44.26
C LEU A 442 -4.88 -27.48 -43.46
N PRO A 443 -5.13 -27.46 -42.13
CA PRO A 443 -5.11 -28.64 -41.28
C PRO A 443 -5.98 -29.81 -41.80
N PRO A 444 -5.80 -31.03 -41.23
CA PRO A 444 -6.67 -32.15 -41.53
C PRO A 444 -8.14 -31.82 -41.25
N MET A 445 -9.06 -32.49 -41.97
CA MET A 445 -10.50 -32.25 -41.88
C MET A 445 -11.04 -32.34 -40.44
N ARG A 446 -10.55 -33.31 -39.65
CA ARG A 446 -10.93 -33.47 -38.24
C ARG A 446 -10.60 -32.22 -37.42
N SER A 447 -9.37 -31.72 -37.51
CA SER A 447 -8.95 -30.51 -36.80
C SER A 447 -9.76 -29.29 -37.24
N LEU A 448 -10.04 -29.14 -38.55
CA LEU A 448 -10.90 -28.07 -39.06
C LEU A 448 -12.31 -28.12 -38.46
N PHE A 449 -12.89 -29.33 -38.39
CA PHE A 449 -14.23 -29.52 -37.80
C PHE A 449 -14.23 -29.24 -36.30
N GLU A 450 -13.26 -29.77 -35.55
CA GLU A 450 -13.10 -29.52 -34.11
C GLU A 450 -12.94 -28.02 -33.80
N THR A 451 -12.09 -27.31 -34.56
CA THR A 451 -11.92 -25.86 -34.43
C THR A 451 -13.23 -25.13 -34.74
N LEU A 452 -13.93 -25.46 -35.84
CA LEU A 452 -15.20 -24.81 -36.18
C LEU A 452 -16.24 -24.97 -35.07
N MET A 453 -16.36 -26.18 -34.51
CA MET A 453 -17.28 -26.45 -33.39
C MET A 453 -16.90 -25.63 -32.15
N HIS A 454 -15.60 -25.61 -31.80
CA HIS A 454 -15.08 -24.91 -30.64
C HIS A 454 -15.28 -23.38 -30.75
N GLU A 455 -14.86 -22.77 -31.86
CA GLU A 455 -14.98 -21.32 -32.06
C GLU A 455 -16.44 -20.86 -32.18
N ALA A 456 -17.31 -21.66 -32.81
CA ALA A 456 -18.73 -21.35 -32.87
C ALA A 456 -19.37 -21.33 -31.48
N ARG A 457 -18.90 -22.17 -30.56
CA ARG A 457 -19.37 -22.21 -29.18
C ARG A 457 -18.99 -20.96 -28.41
N HIS A 458 -17.78 -20.46 -28.61
CA HIS A 458 -17.38 -19.14 -28.12
C HIS A 458 -18.29 -18.05 -28.67
N CYS A 459 -18.51 -18.02 -29.98
CA CYS A 459 -19.39 -17.04 -30.62
C CYS A 459 -20.83 -17.06 -30.08
N ARG A 460 -21.34 -18.25 -29.74
CA ARG A 460 -22.70 -18.42 -29.25
C ARG A 460 -22.85 -18.02 -27.78
N THR A 461 -21.88 -18.35 -26.94
CA THR A 461 -21.97 -18.12 -25.49
C THR A 461 -21.42 -16.76 -25.08
N GLY A 462 -20.52 -16.18 -25.89
CA GLY A 462 -19.77 -14.97 -25.51
C GLY A 462 -18.81 -15.22 -24.36
N LYS A 463 -18.41 -16.49 -24.12
CA LYS A 463 -17.60 -16.92 -22.98
C LYS A 463 -16.32 -17.61 -23.43
N GLY A 464 -15.29 -17.60 -22.58
CA GLY A 464 -14.05 -18.35 -22.76
C GLY A 464 -14.13 -19.81 -22.31
N ASP A 465 -13.06 -20.57 -22.56
CA ASP A 465 -13.02 -22.04 -22.41
C ASP A 465 -13.38 -22.57 -21.03
N ILE A 466 -12.99 -21.84 -19.99
CA ILE A 466 -13.14 -22.24 -18.59
C ILE A 466 -14.50 -21.84 -18.00
N ASP A 467 -15.32 -21.10 -18.74
CA ASP A 467 -16.63 -20.67 -18.25
C ASP A 467 -17.60 -21.85 -18.28
N ARG A 468 -18.37 -22.01 -17.19
CA ARG A 468 -19.32 -23.10 -17.05
C ARG A 468 -20.34 -23.14 -18.20
N ALA A 469 -20.79 -21.99 -18.69
CA ALA A 469 -21.74 -21.92 -19.79
C ALA A 469 -21.14 -22.42 -21.12
N PHE A 470 -19.82 -22.27 -21.32
CA PHE A 470 -19.13 -22.86 -22.47
C PHE A 470 -19.07 -24.39 -22.35
N ILE A 471 -18.70 -24.90 -21.17
CA ILE A 471 -18.62 -26.34 -20.90
C ILE A 471 -19.99 -27.00 -21.04
N ASP A 472 -21.03 -26.45 -20.41
CA ASP A 472 -22.40 -26.98 -20.48
C ASP A 472 -22.91 -27.06 -21.91
N ARG A 473 -22.54 -26.08 -22.76
CA ARG A 473 -22.91 -26.13 -24.18
C ARG A 473 -22.15 -27.21 -24.94
N ALA A 474 -20.88 -27.46 -24.60
CA ALA A 474 -20.12 -28.56 -25.18
C ALA A 474 -20.77 -29.91 -24.88
N ASP A 475 -21.17 -30.12 -23.62
CA ASP A 475 -21.84 -31.34 -23.18
C ASP A 475 -23.18 -31.54 -23.89
N GLN A 476 -23.96 -30.46 -24.06
CA GLN A 476 -25.21 -30.49 -24.82
C GLN A 476 -24.98 -30.87 -26.28
N GLU A 477 -23.97 -30.30 -26.95
CA GLU A 477 -23.65 -30.63 -28.35
C GLU A 477 -23.24 -32.09 -28.52
N ILE A 478 -22.45 -32.62 -27.58
CA ILE A 478 -22.07 -34.04 -27.55
C ILE A 478 -23.31 -34.92 -27.37
N ALA A 479 -24.21 -34.56 -26.46
CA ALA A 479 -25.47 -35.27 -26.25
C ALA A 479 -26.39 -35.21 -27.48
N GLU A 480 -26.57 -34.03 -28.07
CA GLU A 480 -27.35 -33.81 -29.30
C GLU A 480 -26.83 -34.70 -30.46
N ILE A 481 -25.51 -34.86 -30.57
CA ILE A 481 -24.89 -35.75 -31.57
C ILE A 481 -25.09 -37.23 -31.20
N ALA A 482 -24.90 -37.61 -29.92
CA ALA A 482 -24.99 -38.99 -29.46
C ALA A 482 -26.41 -39.57 -29.51
N PHE A 483 -27.44 -38.73 -29.33
CA PHE A 483 -28.84 -39.14 -29.27
C PHE A 483 -29.65 -38.83 -30.55
N ARG A 484 -29.00 -38.48 -31.67
CA ARG A 484 -29.69 -38.29 -32.96
C ARG A 484 -30.19 -39.64 -33.51
N GLU A 485 -31.52 -39.80 -33.58
CA GLU A 485 -32.19 -41.01 -34.13
C GLU A 485 -32.10 -41.14 -35.67
N ASP A 486 -31.63 -40.09 -36.35
CA ASP A 486 -31.49 -40.04 -37.80
C ASP A 486 -30.19 -40.75 -38.24
N GLY A 487 -30.30 -42.07 -38.44
CA GLY A 487 -29.24 -43.04 -38.74
C GLY A 487 -27.98 -42.59 -39.49
N HIS A 488 -26.85 -43.13 -39.00
CA HIS A 488 -25.55 -43.30 -39.66
C HIS A 488 -24.73 -42.04 -39.98
N ILE A 489 -24.02 -41.51 -38.98
CA ILE A 489 -22.63 -41.13 -39.20
C ILE A 489 -21.79 -42.40 -38.98
N ALA A 490 -21.58 -43.18 -40.05
CA ALA A 490 -20.69 -44.34 -39.97
C ALA A 490 -19.23 -43.85 -39.82
N PHE A 491 -18.61 -44.15 -38.69
CA PHE A 491 -17.15 -44.03 -38.51
C PHE A 491 -16.49 -45.18 -39.28
N GLY A 492 -16.23 -44.99 -40.57
CA GLY A 492 -15.38 -45.90 -41.34
C GLY A 492 -13.89 -45.62 -41.05
N ASP A 493 -13.04 -46.60 -41.35
CA ASP A 493 -11.58 -46.56 -41.12
C ASP A 493 -10.84 -45.38 -41.80
N GLU A 494 -11.51 -44.63 -42.70
CA GLU A 494 -10.98 -43.44 -43.38
C GLU A 494 -11.62 -42.10 -42.96
N GLY A 495 -12.52 -42.08 -41.96
CA GLY A 495 -13.11 -40.86 -41.39
C GLY A 495 -14.51 -40.48 -41.92
N LEU A 496 -15.03 -39.35 -41.42
CA LEU A 496 -16.42 -38.87 -41.57
C LEU A 496 -16.79 -38.57 -43.03
N VAL A 497 -17.79 -39.27 -43.58
CA VAL A 497 -18.34 -39.00 -44.94
C VAL A 497 -19.58 -38.09 -44.83
N PRO A 498 -19.55 -36.85 -45.35
CA PRO A 498 -20.70 -35.94 -45.26
C PRO A 498 -21.87 -36.38 -46.19
N PRO A 499 -23.13 -36.20 -45.78
CA PRO A 499 -24.29 -36.55 -46.60
C PRO A 499 -24.34 -35.74 -47.91
N ARG A 500 -24.64 -36.41 -49.03
CA ARG A 500 -24.74 -35.80 -50.37
C ARG A 500 -26.12 -35.18 -50.57
N GLY A 501 -26.32 -33.95 -50.08
CA GLY A 501 -27.54 -33.14 -50.32
C GLY A 501 -27.24 -31.76 -50.90
N SER A 502 -28.01 -31.31 -51.88
CA SER A 502 -27.80 -30.08 -52.69
C SER A 502 -28.31 -28.77 -52.04
N GLY A 503 -28.77 -28.80 -50.79
CA GLY A 503 -29.36 -27.63 -50.09
C GLY A 503 -28.50 -27.01 -48.98
N LEU A 504 -27.21 -27.35 -48.87
CA LEU A 504 -26.38 -26.95 -47.74
C LEU A 504 -25.95 -25.47 -47.81
N ALA A 505 -25.94 -24.81 -46.65
CA ALA A 505 -25.48 -23.43 -46.48
C ALA A 505 -24.03 -23.26 -46.97
N LYS A 506 -23.74 -22.14 -47.63
CA LYS A 506 -22.39 -21.77 -48.06
C LYS A 506 -21.67 -21.04 -46.91
N PRO A 507 -20.35 -21.28 -46.71
CA PRO A 507 -19.58 -20.52 -45.74
C PRO A 507 -19.57 -19.03 -46.10
N VAL A 508 -19.68 -18.18 -45.08
CA VAL A 508 -19.51 -16.73 -45.22
C VAL A 508 -18.05 -16.41 -44.93
N PHE A 509 -17.27 -16.13 -45.97
CA PHE A 509 -15.92 -15.60 -45.77
C PHE A 509 -15.99 -14.08 -45.58
N GLY A 510 -15.32 -13.57 -44.55
CA GLY A 510 -15.33 -12.15 -44.27
C GLY A 510 -14.53 -11.33 -45.29
N PRO A 511 -14.82 -10.02 -45.46
CA PRO A 511 -14.12 -9.16 -46.40
C PRO A 511 -12.68 -8.88 -45.93
N ILE A 512 -11.71 -9.58 -46.52
CA ILE A 512 -10.31 -9.58 -46.06
C ILE A 512 -9.69 -8.19 -46.06
N GLU A 513 -9.84 -7.41 -47.13
CA GLU A 513 -9.22 -6.09 -47.22
C GLU A 513 -9.82 -5.10 -46.21
N THR A 514 -11.14 -5.13 -46.03
CA THR A 514 -11.81 -4.37 -44.97
C THR A 514 -11.29 -4.78 -43.59
N ARG A 515 -11.14 -6.09 -43.34
CA ARG A 515 -10.65 -6.57 -42.03
C ARG A 515 -9.19 -6.23 -41.79
N ARG A 516 -8.32 -6.32 -42.81
CA ARG A 516 -6.92 -5.86 -42.74
C ARG A 516 -6.85 -4.38 -42.38
N GLN A 517 -7.68 -3.55 -42.99
CA GLN A 517 -7.74 -2.12 -42.70
C GLN A 517 -8.22 -1.84 -41.28
N GLU A 518 -9.30 -2.49 -40.83
CA GLU A 518 -9.81 -2.38 -39.45
C GLU A 518 -8.72 -2.74 -38.42
N LEU A 519 -8.02 -3.86 -38.62
CA LEU A 519 -6.96 -4.30 -37.71
C LEU A 519 -5.76 -3.33 -37.70
N ARG A 520 -5.34 -2.83 -38.86
CA ARG A 520 -4.29 -1.80 -38.97
C ARG A 520 -4.69 -0.53 -38.22
N SER A 521 -5.93 -0.07 -38.38
CA SER A 521 -6.46 1.10 -37.67
C SER A 521 -6.56 0.91 -36.16
N ALA A 522 -6.75 -0.32 -35.68
CA ALA A 522 -6.74 -0.67 -34.26
C ALA A 522 -5.33 -0.84 -33.66
N GLY A 523 -4.27 -0.47 -34.39
CA GLY A 523 -2.88 -0.58 -33.92
C GLY A 523 -2.28 -1.98 -34.03
N ILE A 524 -3.00 -2.96 -34.62
CA ILE A 524 -2.48 -4.28 -34.97
C ILE A 524 -1.70 -4.13 -36.28
N THR A 525 -0.50 -3.54 -36.16
CA THR A 525 0.23 -2.87 -37.24
C THR A 525 1.12 -3.77 -38.09
N LYS A 526 1.25 -5.06 -37.75
CA LYS A 526 2.08 -6.01 -38.51
C LYS A 526 1.23 -7.09 -39.16
N ILE A 527 0.45 -6.69 -40.15
CA ILE A 527 -0.15 -7.59 -41.14
C ILE A 527 0.62 -7.39 -42.45
N PRO A 528 1.67 -8.19 -42.72
CA PRO A 528 2.36 -8.17 -44.00
C PRO A 528 1.38 -8.29 -45.18
N GLU A 529 1.60 -7.47 -46.20
CA GLU A 529 0.95 -7.66 -47.50
C GLU A 529 1.56 -8.88 -48.16
N TYR A 530 0.76 -9.93 -48.36
CA TYR A 530 1.17 -11.05 -49.19
C TYR A 530 1.23 -10.57 -50.65
N ARG A 531 2.42 -10.14 -51.11
CA ARG A 531 2.67 -9.86 -52.53
C ARG A 531 2.88 -11.18 -53.25
N ARG A 532 2.00 -11.48 -54.22
CA ARG A 532 2.16 -12.58 -55.18
C ARG A 532 3.57 -12.51 -55.80
N LYS A 533 4.32 -13.62 -55.74
CA LYS A 533 5.45 -13.88 -56.64
C LYS A 533 4.97 -14.80 -57.74
#